data_AF-A0A834BBM1-F1
#
_entry.id   AF-A0A834BBM1-F1
#
_cell.length_a   1.000
_cell.length_b   1.000
_cell.length_c   1.000
_cell.angle_alpha   90.00
_cell.angle_beta   90.00
_cell.angle_gamma   90.00
#
_symmetry.space_group_name_H-M   'P 1'
#
loop_
_entity.id
_entity.type
_entity.pdbx_description
1 polymer ?
#
loop_
_entity_poly.entity_id
_entity_poly.type
_entity_poly.pdbx_seq_one_letter_code
_entity_poly.pdbx_strand_id
1 'polypeptide(L)'
;MKSLLLLVLISVCWADHPSDNYTLDHGRVIHIQAENGPHLRVEAEQTKVFSHRGGNVTLPCTFFRDPTAFGSGTHKIRIKWTKLTSDYLKEVDVFVSMGYHKKAYAGYQGRVFLKGGSESDASLVITELTLEDYGKYKCEVIEGLEDDTAVVALDLQGKYL
;
A
#
# COMPACT_ATOMS: atom_id res chain seq x y z
N MET A 1 59.13 59.09 -23.62
CA MET A 1 58.40 57.85 -23.31
C MET A 1 57.09 58.26 -22.65
N LYS A 2 55.99 58.35 -23.41
CA LYS A 2 54.69 58.84 -22.91
C LYS A 2 53.81 57.61 -22.67
N SER A 3 53.53 57.33 -21.41
CA SER A 3 52.80 56.16 -20.93
C SER A 3 51.32 56.27 -21.31
N LEU A 4 50.77 55.22 -21.91
CA LEU A 4 49.34 55.10 -22.22
C LEU A 4 48.54 54.87 -20.93
N LEU A 5 47.53 55.70 -20.69
CA LEU A 5 46.53 55.50 -19.65
C LEU A 5 45.43 54.57 -20.19
N LEU A 6 45.38 53.34 -19.67
CA LEU A 6 44.28 52.39 -19.89
C LEU A 6 43.13 52.71 -18.91
N LEU A 7 42.01 53.18 -19.45
CA LEU A 7 40.75 53.32 -18.71
C LEU A 7 40.13 51.94 -18.50
N VAL A 8 40.14 51.43 -17.27
CA VAL A 8 39.43 50.20 -16.89
C VAL A 8 37.99 50.56 -16.55
N LEU A 9 37.04 50.12 -17.37
CA LEU A 9 35.61 50.17 -17.05
C LEU A 9 35.32 49.03 -16.06
N ILE A 10 35.21 49.37 -14.78
CA ILE A 10 34.78 48.44 -13.74
C ILE A 10 33.27 48.30 -13.87
N SER A 11 32.81 47.24 -14.54
CA SER A 11 31.40 46.84 -14.53
C SER A 11 31.09 46.31 -13.13
N VAL A 12 30.48 47.14 -12.29
CA VAL A 12 29.94 46.70 -11.00
C VAL A 12 28.64 45.98 -11.30
N CYS A 13 28.69 44.65 -11.43
CA CYS A 13 27.49 43.83 -11.49
C CYS A 13 26.79 43.94 -10.12
N TRP A 14 25.77 44.79 -10.01
CA TRP A 14 24.84 44.71 -8.91
C TRP A 14 24.03 43.42 -9.10
N ALA A 15 24.33 42.41 -8.30
CA ALA A 15 23.42 41.31 -8.09
C ALA A 15 22.34 41.83 -7.14
N ASP A 16 21.15 42.10 -7.68
CA ASP A 16 19.96 42.32 -6.86
C ASP A 16 19.76 41.07 -5.99
N HIS A 17 19.95 41.19 -4.67
CA HIS A 17 19.59 40.15 -3.74
C HIS A 17 18.05 40.12 -3.66
N PRO A 18 17.38 39.02 -4.07
CA PRO A 18 16.00 38.82 -3.69
C PRO A 18 16.00 38.68 -2.17
N SER A 19 15.21 39.52 -1.49
CA SER A 19 14.84 39.26 -0.10
C SER A 19 13.93 38.04 -0.13
N ASP A 20 14.54 36.86 -0.07
CA ASP A 20 13.81 35.62 0.11
C ASP A 20 13.23 35.62 1.52
N ASN A 21 12.05 36.20 1.65
CA ASN A 21 11.19 36.02 2.81
C ASN A 21 10.57 34.63 2.65
N TYR A 22 11.36 33.59 2.93
CA TYR A 22 10.83 32.25 3.15
C TYR A 22 9.96 32.32 4.40
N THR A 23 8.69 32.68 4.23
CA THR A 23 7.66 32.24 5.16
C THR A 23 7.80 30.73 5.19
N LEU A 24 8.30 30.20 6.30
CA LEU A 24 8.48 28.78 6.55
C LEU A 24 7.11 28.15 6.30
N ASP A 25 6.94 27.65 5.07
CA ASP A 25 5.77 26.91 4.63
C ASP A 25 5.51 25.89 5.72
N HIS A 26 4.27 25.90 6.21
CA HIS A 26 3.84 25.15 7.38
C HIS A 26 4.47 23.77 7.31
N GLY A 27 5.56 23.59 8.07
CA GLY A 27 6.18 22.29 8.20
C GLY A 27 5.02 21.40 8.59
N ARG A 28 4.71 20.42 7.74
CA ARG A 28 3.64 19.47 8.01
C ARG A 28 4.09 18.74 9.26
N VAL A 29 3.71 19.26 10.41
CA VAL A 29 3.99 18.65 11.70
C VAL A 29 3.14 17.39 11.70
N ILE A 30 3.82 16.26 11.54
CA ILE A 30 3.19 14.95 11.71
C ILE A 30 2.99 14.80 13.22
N HIS A 31 1.77 15.02 13.68
CA HIS A 31 1.38 14.68 15.04
C HIS A 31 1.30 13.15 15.14
N ILE A 32 2.30 12.53 15.78
CA ILE A 32 2.24 11.10 16.13
C ILE A 32 1.46 11.01 17.43
N GLN A 33 0.18 10.68 17.36
CA GLN A 33 -0.68 10.57 18.53
C GLN A 33 -0.64 9.13 19.05
N ALA A 34 0.28 8.85 19.98
CA ALA A 34 0.50 7.52 20.56
C ALA A 34 -0.38 7.24 21.80
N GLU A 35 -1.40 8.06 22.04
CA GLU A 35 -2.21 8.02 23.26
C GLU A 35 -3.25 6.89 23.24
N ASN A 36 -3.74 6.51 22.05
CA ASN A 36 -4.74 5.47 21.83
C ASN A 36 -4.11 4.32 21.01
N GLY A 37 -4.59 3.08 21.21
CA GLY A 37 -4.11 1.91 20.47
C GLY A 37 -4.32 2.01 18.94
N PRO A 38 -3.88 1.01 18.16
CA PRO A 38 -4.03 1.04 16.70
C PRO A 38 -5.52 1.16 16.33
N HIS A 39 -5.84 2.21 15.57
CA HIS A 39 -7.20 2.52 15.18
C HIS A 39 -7.69 1.62 14.02
N LEU A 40 -6.76 1.10 13.22
CA LEU A 40 -7.02 0.10 12.19
C LEU A 40 -6.51 -1.28 12.65
N ARG A 41 -7.37 -2.30 12.53
CA ARG A 41 -7.01 -3.70 12.83
C ARG A 41 -7.44 -4.63 11.72
N VAL A 42 -6.57 -5.53 11.29
CA VAL A 42 -6.81 -6.51 10.23
C VAL A 42 -6.78 -7.92 10.81
N GLU A 43 -7.80 -8.71 10.47
CA GLU A 43 -7.96 -10.07 10.97
C GLU A 43 -8.29 -11.03 9.83
N ALA A 44 -7.67 -12.20 9.84
CA ALA A 44 -8.04 -13.33 8.99
C ALA A 44 -8.70 -14.40 9.86
N GLU A 45 -10.00 -14.62 9.68
CA GLU A 45 -10.77 -15.65 10.41
C GLU A 45 -10.13 -17.04 10.29
N GLN A 46 -9.58 -17.34 9.11
CA GLN A 46 -8.82 -18.57 8.85
C GLN A 46 -7.45 -18.21 8.31
N THR A 47 -6.40 -18.59 9.03
CA THR A 47 -5.00 -18.38 8.62
C THR A 47 -4.51 -19.39 7.59
N LYS A 48 -5.31 -20.42 7.31
CA LYS A 48 -5.04 -21.46 6.32
C LYS A 48 -6.33 -21.91 5.65
N VAL A 49 -6.33 -21.93 4.32
CA VAL A 49 -7.43 -22.39 3.48
C VAL A 49 -6.94 -23.44 2.49
N PHE A 50 -7.85 -24.32 2.08
CA PHE A 50 -7.56 -25.41 1.15
C PHE A 50 -8.42 -25.27 -0.10
N SER A 51 -7.83 -25.58 -1.25
CA SER A 51 -8.57 -25.75 -2.50
C SER A 51 -7.84 -26.80 -3.36
N HIS A 52 -8.22 -26.94 -4.63
CA HIS A 52 -7.58 -27.84 -5.57
C HIS A 52 -7.26 -27.10 -6.87
N ARG A 53 -6.36 -27.65 -7.68
CA ARG A 53 -6.04 -27.11 -9.01
C ARG A 53 -7.32 -26.97 -9.85
N GLY A 54 -7.44 -25.85 -10.56
CA GLY A 54 -8.60 -25.45 -11.35
C GLY A 54 -9.81 -25.01 -10.53
N GLY A 55 -9.75 -25.08 -9.20
CA GLY A 55 -10.79 -24.59 -8.30
C GLY A 55 -10.69 -23.09 -8.07
N ASN A 56 -11.58 -22.61 -7.20
CA ASN A 56 -11.57 -21.23 -6.70
C ASN A 56 -11.28 -21.25 -5.20
N VAL A 57 -10.84 -20.12 -4.66
CA VAL A 57 -10.69 -19.93 -3.22
C VAL A 57 -10.99 -18.49 -2.82
N THR A 58 -11.42 -18.32 -1.58
CA THR A 58 -11.48 -17.01 -0.93
C THR A 58 -10.43 -16.99 0.18
N LEU A 59 -9.50 -16.04 0.11
CA LEU A 59 -8.57 -15.73 1.18
C LEU A 59 -9.26 -14.75 2.13
N PRO A 60 -9.62 -15.16 3.36
CA PRO A 60 -10.37 -14.30 4.27
C PRO A 60 -9.50 -13.16 4.80
N CYS A 61 -10.04 -11.96 4.78
CA CYS A 61 -9.44 -10.79 5.41
C CYS A 61 -10.54 -9.76 5.71
N THR A 62 -10.70 -9.44 6.99
CA THR A 62 -11.64 -8.41 7.46
C THR A 62 -10.87 -7.38 8.26
N PHE A 63 -11.38 -6.16 8.33
CA PHE A 63 -10.73 -5.13 9.12
C PHE A 63 -11.73 -4.27 9.89
N PHE A 64 -11.27 -3.74 11.02
CA PHE A 64 -12.03 -2.93 11.93
C PHE A 64 -11.36 -1.56 12.06
N ARG A 65 -12.18 -0.50 11.98
CA ARG A 65 -11.78 0.89 12.24
C ARG A 65 -12.39 1.31 13.56
N ASP A 66 -11.63 1.96 14.43
CA ASP A 66 -12.17 2.57 15.64
C ASP A 66 -12.85 3.92 15.32
N PRO A 67 -14.19 4.03 15.37
CA PRO A 67 -14.89 5.24 14.94
C PRO A 67 -14.52 6.49 15.77
N THR A 68 -13.84 6.33 16.90
CA THR A 68 -13.48 7.43 17.80
C THR A 68 -12.10 8.03 17.55
N ALA A 69 -11.27 7.44 16.69
CA ALA A 69 -9.95 8.00 16.42
C ALA A 69 -10.00 9.24 15.54
N PHE A 70 -9.06 10.14 15.80
CA PHE A 70 -8.92 11.38 15.06
C PHE A 70 -8.58 11.09 13.59
N GLY A 71 -9.40 11.57 12.66
CA GLY A 71 -9.23 11.31 11.23
C GLY A 71 -9.80 9.98 10.74
N SER A 72 -10.45 9.18 11.59
CA SER A 72 -11.17 7.96 11.19
C SER A 72 -12.18 8.26 10.08
N GLY A 73 -12.16 7.47 9.00
CA GLY A 73 -13.12 7.58 7.89
C GLY A 73 -12.88 8.79 6.97
N THR A 74 -11.89 9.63 7.25
CA THR A 74 -11.52 10.75 6.37
C THR A 74 -10.66 10.29 5.18
N HIS A 75 -9.89 9.22 5.37
CA HIS A 75 -9.02 8.66 4.35
C HIS A 75 -9.68 7.48 3.64
N LYS A 76 -9.38 7.33 2.35
CA LYS A 76 -9.84 6.16 1.59
C LYS A 76 -9.03 4.95 1.97
N ILE A 77 -9.71 3.81 2.08
CA ILE A 77 -9.06 2.55 2.36
C ILE A 77 -8.45 1.96 1.10
N ARG A 78 -7.17 1.60 1.24
CA ARG A 78 -6.39 0.89 0.25
C ARG A 78 -6.17 -0.53 0.74
N ILE A 79 -6.61 -1.50 -0.06
CA ILE A 79 -6.39 -2.93 0.18
C ILE A 79 -5.31 -3.39 -0.78
N LYS A 80 -4.25 -3.98 -0.26
CA LYS A 80 -3.17 -4.59 -1.03
C LYS A 80 -3.05 -6.05 -0.65
N TRP A 81 -3.05 -6.90 -1.66
CA TRP A 81 -2.73 -8.31 -1.53
C TRP A 81 -1.39 -8.56 -2.23
N THR A 82 -0.49 -9.21 -1.50
CA THR A 82 0.79 -9.71 -2.02
C THR A 82 0.93 -11.19 -1.74
N LYS A 83 1.72 -11.88 -2.57
CA LYS A 83 2.16 -13.24 -2.30
C LYS A 83 3.57 -13.18 -1.73
N LEU A 84 3.78 -13.84 -0.60
CA LEU A 84 5.10 -13.98 0.00
C LEU A 84 5.91 -15.00 -0.78
N THR A 85 7.17 -14.69 -1.06
CA THR A 85 8.12 -15.68 -1.57
C THR A 85 8.35 -16.79 -0.55
N SER A 86 8.83 -17.95 -1.00
CA SER A 86 9.04 -19.12 -0.12
C SER A 86 10.03 -18.87 1.01
N ASP A 87 10.96 -17.93 0.82
CA ASP A 87 11.93 -17.45 1.82
C ASP A 87 11.38 -16.32 2.71
N TYR A 88 10.16 -15.84 2.45
CA TYR A 88 9.50 -14.72 3.12
C TYR A 88 10.25 -13.38 3.04
N LEU A 89 11.24 -13.26 2.15
CA LEU A 89 12.05 -12.04 2.02
C LEU A 89 11.46 -11.01 1.04
N LYS A 90 10.55 -11.45 0.18
CA LYS A 90 9.97 -10.61 -0.88
C LYS A 90 8.46 -10.80 -0.97
N GLU A 91 7.82 -9.74 -1.45
CA GLU A 91 6.40 -9.71 -1.72
C GLU A 91 6.17 -9.46 -3.20
N VAL A 92 5.40 -10.34 -3.83
CA VAL A 92 4.97 -10.20 -5.22
C VAL A 92 3.57 -9.62 -5.24
N ASP A 93 3.36 -8.50 -5.92
CA ASP A 93 2.04 -7.87 -6.03
C ASP A 93 1.03 -8.83 -6.69
N VAL A 94 -0.14 -8.96 -6.06
CA VAL A 94 -1.26 -9.79 -6.55
C VAL A 94 -2.41 -8.89 -6.97
N PHE A 95 -2.88 -8.06 -6.05
CA PHE A 95 -4.05 -7.21 -6.25
C PHE A 95 -3.99 -5.95 -5.39
N VAL A 96 -4.47 -4.83 -5.93
CA VAL A 96 -4.64 -3.57 -5.21
C VAL A 96 -6.02 -2.99 -5.50
N SER A 97 -6.68 -2.47 -4.47
CA SER A 97 -7.93 -1.71 -4.58
C SER A 97 -7.91 -0.46 -3.73
N MET A 98 -8.44 0.64 -4.25
CA MET A 98 -8.69 1.88 -3.51
C MET A 98 -9.92 2.58 -4.11
N GLY A 99 -11.07 2.43 -3.44
CA GLY A 99 -12.36 2.82 -4.00
C GLY A 99 -12.66 2.08 -5.31
N TYR A 100 -12.93 2.81 -6.39
CA TYR A 100 -13.21 2.25 -7.72
C TYR A 100 -11.95 1.80 -8.49
N HIS A 101 -10.77 2.24 -8.05
CA HIS A 101 -9.51 1.87 -8.71
C HIS A 101 -9.08 0.48 -8.25
N LYS A 102 -9.01 -0.46 -9.18
CA LYS A 102 -8.61 -1.84 -8.93
C LYS A 102 -7.55 -2.25 -9.94
N LYS A 103 -6.54 -3.00 -9.50
CA LYS A 103 -5.47 -3.50 -10.35
C LYS A 103 -5.05 -4.90 -9.90
N ALA A 104 -5.15 -5.85 -10.83
CA ALA A 104 -4.54 -7.17 -10.70
C ALA A 104 -3.20 -7.20 -11.46
N TYR A 105 -2.25 -8.01 -10.96
CA TYR A 105 -0.88 -8.03 -11.46
C TYR A 105 -0.52 -9.40 -12.06
N ALA A 106 0.33 -9.38 -13.08
CA ALA A 106 0.92 -10.58 -13.70
C ALA A 106 -0.10 -11.72 -13.93
N GLY A 107 0.22 -12.94 -13.49
CA GLY A 107 -0.63 -14.13 -13.65
C GLY A 107 -1.98 -14.09 -12.92
N TYR A 108 -2.29 -13.04 -12.16
CA TYR A 108 -3.58 -12.87 -11.48
C TYR A 108 -4.58 -12.02 -12.27
N GLN A 109 -4.16 -11.41 -13.39
CA GLN A 109 -5.05 -10.61 -14.22
C GLN A 109 -6.28 -11.41 -14.69
N GLY A 110 -7.46 -10.87 -14.45
CA GLY A 110 -8.74 -11.51 -14.79
C GLY A 110 -9.18 -12.63 -13.85
N ARG A 111 -8.34 -13.06 -12.89
CA ARG A 111 -8.65 -14.16 -11.96
C ARG A 111 -8.88 -13.74 -10.52
N VAL A 112 -8.58 -12.48 -10.16
CA VAL A 112 -8.68 -12.01 -8.78
C VAL A 112 -9.57 -10.79 -8.62
N PHE A 113 -10.33 -10.77 -7.53
CA PHE A 113 -11.22 -9.67 -7.16
C PHE A 113 -11.56 -9.73 -5.67
N LEU A 114 -11.96 -8.60 -5.08
CA LEU A 114 -12.49 -8.58 -3.71
C LEU A 114 -13.86 -9.24 -3.67
N LYS A 115 -14.11 -10.05 -2.64
CA LYS A 115 -15.40 -10.72 -2.41
C LYS A 115 -16.54 -9.71 -2.26
N GLY A 116 -16.31 -8.62 -1.52
CA GLY A 116 -17.27 -7.52 -1.38
C GLY A 116 -18.48 -7.84 -0.51
N GLY A 117 -18.33 -8.63 0.56
CA GLY A 117 -19.43 -8.96 1.48
C GLY A 117 -19.86 -7.81 2.40
N SER A 118 -18.96 -6.88 2.71
CA SER A 118 -19.23 -5.66 3.50
C SER A 118 -18.18 -4.59 3.20
N GLU A 119 -18.37 -3.36 3.72
CA GLU A 119 -17.36 -2.29 3.60
C GLU A 119 -16.04 -2.59 4.32
N SER A 120 -16.07 -3.54 5.26
CA SER A 120 -14.92 -4.03 6.03
C SER A 120 -14.36 -5.36 5.52
N ASP A 121 -14.88 -5.86 4.39
CA ASP A 121 -14.45 -7.12 3.79
C ASP A 121 -13.36 -6.88 2.74
N ALA A 122 -12.13 -7.23 3.11
CA ALA A 122 -10.95 -7.18 2.26
C ALA A 122 -10.59 -8.56 1.66
N SER A 123 -11.48 -9.56 1.78
CA SER A 123 -11.21 -10.92 1.33
C SER A 123 -11.00 -10.99 -0.18
N LEU A 124 -9.94 -11.70 -0.62
CA LEU A 124 -9.59 -11.87 -2.02
C LEU A 124 -10.11 -13.20 -2.56
N VAL A 125 -10.88 -13.15 -3.64
CA VAL A 125 -11.22 -14.35 -4.42
C VAL A 125 -10.16 -14.55 -5.49
N ILE A 126 -9.68 -15.80 -5.62
CA ILE A 126 -8.82 -16.25 -6.72
C ILE A 126 -9.55 -17.37 -7.46
N THR A 127 -9.73 -17.22 -8.77
CA THR A 127 -10.34 -18.23 -9.63
C THR A 127 -9.30 -19.00 -10.44
N GLU A 128 -9.68 -20.18 -10.91
CA GLU A 128 -8.87 -21.01 -11.81
C GLU A 128 -7.46 -21.28 -11.28
N LEU A 129 -7.40 -21.81 -10.06
CA LEU A 129 -6.13 -21.99 -9.33
C LEU A 129 -5.12 -22.85 -10.10
N THR A 130 -3.91 -22.35 -10.21
CA THR A 130 -2.74 -23.05 -10.74
C THR A 130 -1.84 -23.53 -9.60
N LEU A 131 -0.88 -24.41 -9.89
CA LEU A 131 0.11 -24.82 -8.88
C LEU A 131 0.96 -23.64 -8.40
N GLU A 132 1.14 -22.63 -9.24
CA GLU A 132 1.87 -21.41 -8.89
C GLU A 132 1.10 -20.54 -7.90
N ASP A 133 -0.20 -20.75 -7.71
CA ASP A 133 -0.98 -20.01 -6.72
C ASP A 133 -0.78 -20.57 -5.29
N TYR A 134 -0.17 -21.74 -5.11
CA TYR A 134 0.18 -22.27 -3.78
C TYR A 134 1.12 -21.32 -3.02
N GLY A 135 0.83 -21.03 -1.75
CA GLY A 135 1.72 -20.24 -0.89
C GLY A 135 1.01 -19.38 0.13
N LYS A 136 1.75 -18.46 0.76
CA LYS A 136 1.20 -17.51 1.73
C LYS A 136 0.94 -16.16 1.08
N TYR A 137 -0.18 -15.56 1.44
CA TYR A 137 -0.65 -14.28 0.94
C TYR A 137 -0.80 -13.31 2.10
N LYS A 138 -0.33 -12.09 1.93
CA LYS A 138 -0.48 -11.01 2.90
C LYS A 138 -1.57 -10.07 2.43
N CYS A 139 -2.57 -9.88 3.29
CA CYS A 139 -3.55 -8.80 3.21
C CYS A 139 -3.00 -7.61 3.98
N GLU A 140 -2.90 -6.47 3.35
CA GLU A 140 -2.48 -5.20 3.94
C GLU A 140 -3.60 -4.19 3.70
N VAL A 141 -4.16 -3.64 4.78
CA VAL A 141 -5.18 -2.60 4.72
C VAL A 141 -4.57 -1.32 5.25
N ILE A 142 -4.71 -0.25 4.49
CA ILE A 142 -4.09 1.05 4.77
C ILE A 142 -5.16 2.12 4.80
N GLU A 143 -5.15 2.96 5.83
CA GLU A 143 -5.94 4.17 5.98
C GLU A 143 -5.04 5.35 6.34
N GLY A 144 -4.78 6.23 5.37
CA GLY A 144 -3.89 7.37 5.60
C GLY A 144 -2.45 6.94 5.88
N LEU A 145 -2.02 7.09 7.13
CA LEU A 145 -0.69 6.69 7.62
C LEU A 145 -0.72 5.40 8.45
N GLU A 146 -1.91 4.87 8.74
CA GLU A 146 -2.08 3.64 9.49
C GLU A 146 -2.22 2.45 8.55
N ASP A 147 -1.55 1.36 8.90
CA ASP A 147 -1.67 0.07 8.23
C ASP A 147 -1.66 -1.07 9.24
N ASP A 148 -2.37 -2.14 8.90
CA ASP A 148 -2.27 -3.42 9.60
C ASP A 148 -2.38 -4.56 8.57
N THR A 149 -1.95 -5.76 8.96
CA THR A 149 -1.81 -6.89 8.05
C THR A 149 -2.28 -8.21 8.63
N ALA A 150 -2.74 -9.10 7.76
CA ALA A 150 -2.97 -10.50 8.08
C ALA A 150 -2.38 -11.41 7.00
N VAL A 151 -1.98 -12.62 7.38
CA VAL A 151 -1.41 -13.61 6.45
C VAL A 151 -2.31 -14.85 6.38
N VAL A 152 -2.60 -15.27 5.15
CA VAL A 152 -3.38 -16.48 4.85
C VAL A 152 -2.54 -17.43 4.00
N ALA A 153 -2.44 -18.69 4.43
CA ALA A 153 -1.84 -19.76 3.65
C ALA A 153 -2.88 -20.45 2.75
N LEU A 154 -2.57 -20.61 1.47
CA LEU A 154 -3.34 -21.40 0.52
C LEU A 154 -2.60 -22.71 0.22
N ASP A 155 -3.22 -23.82 0.62
CA ASP A 155 -2.77 -25.17 0.29
C ASP A 155 -3.62 -25.77 -0.84
N LEU A 156 -2.96 -26.43 -1.79
CA LEU A 156 -3.61 -27.14 -2.88
C LEU A 156 -3.60 -28.64 -2.59
N GLN A 157 -4.79 -29.23 -2.45
CA GLN A 157 -4.97 -30.66 -2.28
C GLN A 157 -5.09 -31.36 -3.65
N GLY A 158 -4.54 -32.56 -3.73
CA GLY A 158 -4.80 -33.47 -4.85
C GLY A 158 -6.23 -34.02 -4.79
N LYS A 159 -6.85 -34.21 -5.95
CA LYS A 159 -8.09 -35.00 -6.02
C LYS A 159 -7.69 -36.47 -6.03
N TYR A 160 -8.02 -37.20 -4.96
CA TYR A 160 -8.09 -38.67 -5.04
C TYR A 160 -9.37 -38.99 -5.82
N LEU A 161 -9.24 -39.58 -7.00
CA LEU A 161 -10.35 -40.12 -7.78
C LEU A 161 -10.73 -41.51 -7.26
#